data_AF-A0A959H5N4-F1
#
_entry.id   AF-A0A959H5N4-F1
#
_cell.length_a   1.000
_cell.length_b   1.000
_cell.length_c   1.000
_cell.angle_alpha   90.00
_cell.angle_beta   90.00
_cell.angle_gamma   90.00
#
_symmetry.space_group_name_H-M   'P 1'
#
loop_
_entity.id
_entity.type
_entity.pdbx_description
1 polymer ?
#
loop_
_entity_poly.entity_id
_entity_poly.type
_entity_poly.pdbx_seq_one_letter_code
_entity_poly.pdbx_strand_id
1 'polypeptide(L)'
;MRPLLAFFLIAFFALFTNLLSAQSTYRPSAFPPPDTCGQPSLVTYGTGATDEVGNYLLPLPSGHFLISAAQDGDVLLAELDGELNLLWQRKLPITLRADNIRHLSLDSDNMLLGTGFSENFNAQIVAYAFKYDYQNHNLLWIRTLTGLPNQNRTHTFYTILEKETGGNYLVTGQTQQNDPPGLGCDAVILELDRNSGSRAWMQNYNLGSCETFQKTILLNNSIYSTGRYNFAGGGTDKMRA
;
A
#
# COMPACT_ATOMS: atom_id res chain seq x y z
N MET A 1 3.98 44.69 -33.24
CA MET A 1 4.49 43.38 -32.80
C MET A 1 4.75 43.47 -31.30
N ARG A 2 4.08 42.63 -30.51
CA ARG A 2 4.18 42.55 -29.04
C ARG A 2 5.27 41.56 -28.63
N PRO A 3 5.85 41.73 -27.44
CA PRO A 3 5.75 40.69 -26.40
C PRO A 3 5.17 41.30 -25.11
N LEU A 4 3.98 40.87 -24.67
CA LEU A 4 3.71 39.86 -23.64
C LEU A 4 4.19 40.26 -22.23
N LEU A 5 3.22 40.80 -21.48
CA LEU A 5 3.18 40.96 -20.02
C LEU A 5 3.51 39.63 -19.33
N ALA A 6 4.42 39.65 -18.36
CA ALA A 6 4.50 38.63 -17.32
C ALA A 6 3.66 39.09 -16.11
N PHE A 7 2.60 38.34 -15.82
CA PHE A 7 1.81 38.47 -14.59
C PHE A 7 2.48 37.67 -13.46
N PHE A 8 2.44 38.21 -12.24
CA PHE A 8 2.76 37.54 -10.98
C PHE A 8 1.72 36.47 -10.62
N LEU A 9 2.16 35.36 -10.02
CA LEU A 9 1.36 34.63 -9.02
C LEU A 9 2.26 34.13 -7.88
N ILE A 10 1.89 34.52 -6.67
CA ILE A 10 2.52 34.21 -5.38
C ILE A 10 1.74 33.06 -4.70
N ALA A 11 2.49 32.18 -4.03
CA ALA A 11 2.16 31.34 -2.87
C ALA A 11 1.13 30.19 -3.00
N PHE A 12 1.55 29.00 -2.54
CA PHE A 12 1.17 28.49 -1.22
C PHE A 12 2.20 27.43 -0.79
N PHE A 13 3.21 27.82 -0.01
CA PHE A 13 3.94 26.89 0.85
C PHE A 13 3.26 26.97 2.22
N ALA A 14 2.18 26.22 2.40
CA ALA A 14 1.75 25.90 3.75
C ALA A 14 2.78 24.92 4.30
N LEU A 15 3.74 25.41 5.10
CA LEU A 15 4.42 24.58 6.08
C LEU A 15 3.36 24.04 7.03
N PHE A 16 2.77 22.90 6.71
CA PHE A 16 2.11 22.05 7.69
C PHE A 16 3.22 21.32 8.46
N THR A 17 3.81 21.99 9.46
CA THR A 17 4.94 21.46 10.22
C THR A 17 4.57 20.54 11.39
N ASN A 18 3.30 20.35 11.71
CA ASN A 18 2.92 19.45 12.82
C ASN A 18 1.59 18.76 12.52
N LEU A 19 1.63 17.66 11.79
CA LEU A 19 0.42 16.90 11.45
C LEU A 19 0.35 15.55 12.16
N LEU A 20 1.43 15.11 12.78
CA LEU A 20 1.48 13.92 13.62
C LEU A 20 2.23 14.30 14.90
N SER A 21 1.51 14.47 16.00
CA SER A 21 2.12 14.50 17.33
C SER A 21 2.04 13.09 17.94
N ALA A 22 3.15 12.62 18.46
CA ALA A 22 3.14 11.42 19.29
C ALA A 22 2.30 11.73 20.54
N GLN A 23 1.24 10.97 20.77
CA GLN A 23 0.45 11.06 21.98
C GLN A 23 0.85 9.91 22.91
N SER A 24 1.34 10.26 24.11
CA SER A 24 1.50 9.42 25.31
C SER A 24 2.04 7.99 25.11
N THR A 25 3.22 7.70 25.68
CA THR A 25 3.66 6.32 25.85
C THR A 25 2.85 5.63 26.96
N TYR A 26 1.93 4.72 26.61
CA TYR A 26 1.27 3.87 27.60
C TYR A 26 2.23 2.77 28.06
N ARG A 27 2.44 2.69 29.39
CA ARG A 27 3.20 1.61 30.04
C ARG A 27 2.21 0.75 30.83
N PRO A 28 1.86 -0.47 30.37
CA PRO A 28 0.99 -1.34 31.13
C PRO A 28 1.70 -1.74 32.45
N SER A 29 1.01 -1.57 33.58
CA SER A 29 1.59 -1.74 34.92
C SER A 29 1.69 -3.19 35.39
N ALA A 30 1.31 -4.18 34.58
CA ALA A 30 1.37 -5.59 34.97
C ALA A 30 1.47 -6.50 33.74
N PHE A 31 2.70 -6.73 33.28
CA PHE A 31 3.04 -7.91 32.48
C PHE A 31 3.88 -8.88 33.34
N PRO A 32 3.89 -10.19 33.03
CA PRO A 32 4.81 -11.17 33.63
C PRO A 32 6.25 -10.65 33.65
N PRO A 33 7.11 -11.20 34.55
CA PRO A 33 8.50 -10.75 34.69
C PRO A 33 9.16 -10.61 33.31
N PRO A 34 9.91 -9.53 33.07
CA PRO A 34 10.40 -9.21 31.74
C PRO A 34 11.26 -10.35 31.23
N ASP A 35 10.73 -11.06 30.23
CA ASP A 35 11.56 -11.83 29.33
C ASP A 35 12.61 -10.86 28.74
N THR A 36 13.76 -11.36 28.34
CA THR A 36 14.91 -10.56 27.84
C THR A 36 14.61 -9.69 26.60
N CYS A 37 13.36 -9.63 26.16
CA CYS A 37 12.87 -8.95 24.97
C CYS A 37 12.54 -7.45 25.20
N GLY A 38 12.81 -6.90 26.38
CA GLY A 38 12.55 -5.49 26.69
C GLY A 38 11.08 -5.20 27.03
N GLN A 39 10.80 -3.97 27.48
CA GLN A 39 9.44 -3.53 27.80
C GLN A 39 8.70 -3.14 26.52
N PRO A 40 7.44 -3.58 26.31
CA PRO A 40 6.66 -3.15 25.16
C PRO A 40 6.39 -1.64 25.24
N SER A 41 6.49 -0.95 24.11
CA SER A 41 6.10 0.45 23.94
C SER A 41 4.87 0.55 23.04
N LEU A 42 4.00 1.49 23.35
CA LEU A 42 2.89 1.91 22.48
C LEU A 42 2.99 3.41 22.28
N VAL A 43 3.04 3.82 21.03
CA VAL A 43 2.97 5.23 20.62
C VAL A 43 1.80 5.36 19.67
N THR A 44 0.92 6.33 19.92
CA THR A 44 -0.15 6.68 19.00
C THR A 44 0.17 7.97 18.29
N TYR A 45 -0.32 8.05 17.06
CA TYR A 45 -0.03 9.09 16.11
C TYR A 45 -1.35 9.58 15.53
N GLY A 46 -1.59 10.88 15.58
CA GLY A 46 -2.79 11.49 15.01
C GLY A 46 -3.23 12.76 15.71
N THR A 47 -4.17 13.47 15.11
CA THR A 47 -4.66 14.77 15.62
C THR A 47 -6.07 14.70 16.19
N GLY A 48 -6.85 13.67 15.85
CA GLY A 48 -8.27 13.56 16.19
C GLY A 48 -9.16 14.61 15.52
N ALA A 49 -8.60 15.51 14.72
CA ALA A 49 -9.32 16.57 14.01
C ALA A 49 -9.81 16.12 12.62
N THR A 50 -9.19 15.07 12.07
CA THR A 50 -9.41 14.55 10.73
C THR A 50 -9.56 13.03 10.77
N ASP A 51 -10.14 12.45 9.72
CA ASP A 51 -10.20 11.00 9.59
C ASP A 51 -8.80 10.47 9.24
N GLU A 52 -8.30 9.57 10.08
CA GLU A 52 -6.93 9.06 10.05
C GLU A 52 -6.95 7.54 10.27
N VAL A 53 -6.23 6.80 9.42
CA VAL A 53 -6.08 5.34 9.58
C VAL A 53 -4.63 4.92 9.34
N GLY A 54 -4.07 4.15 10.27
CA GLY A 54 -2.79 3.47 10.09
C GLY A 54 -2.97 2.18 9.30
N ASN A 55 -2.15 1.98 8.27
CA ASN A 55 -2.34 0.92 7.28
C ASN A 55 -1.23 -0.14 7.28
N TYR A 56 0.03 0.28 7.40
CA TYR A 56 1.19 -0.63 7.29
C TYR A 56 2.40 -0.06 8.04
N LEU A 57 3.23 -0.95 8.57
CA LEU A 57 4.51 -0.65 9.23
C LEU A 57 5.59 -1.50 8.56
N LEU A 58 6.65 -0.86 8.07
CA LEU A 58 7.80 -1.50 7.44
C LEU A 58 9.07 -1.16 8.23
N PRO A 59 9.70 -2.15 8.90
CA PRO A 59 11.02 -1.94 9.49
C PRO A 59 12.07 -1.74 8.39
N LEU A 60 12.98 -0.79 8.60
CA LEU A 60 14.12 -0.51 7.72
C LEU A 60 15.40 -1.15 8.27
N PRO A 61 16.38 -1.49 7.40
CA PRO A 61 17.68 -2.01 7.84
C PRO A 61 18.45 -1.08 8.79
N SER A 62 18.17 0.23 8.77
CA SER A 62 18.76 1.22 9.67
C SER A 62 18.24 1.13 11.12
N GLY A 63 17.21 0.33 11.38
CA GLY A 63 16.48 0.33 12.65
C GLY A 63 15.36 1.37 12.72
N HIS A 64 15.18 2.16 11.65
CA HIS A 64 14.03 3.05 11.47
C HIS A 64 12.78 2.29 11.03
N PHE A 65 11.66 2.98 10.96
CA PHE A 65 10.40 2.44 10.46
C PHE A 65 9.78 3.37 9.43
N LEU A 66 9.21 2.81 8.36
CA LEU A 66 8.25 3.51 7.53
C LEU A 66 6.84 3.10 7.93
N ILE A 67 5.96 4.08 8.09
CA ILE A 67 4.53 3.86 8.25
C ILE A 67 3.78 4.41 7.04
N SER A 68 2.75 3.68 6.61
CA SER A 68 1.73 4.23 5.74
C SER A 68 0.44 4.45 6.52
N ALA A 69 -0.20 5.58 6.26
CA ALA A 69 -1.50 5.94 6.78
C ALA A 69 -2.36 6.57 5.68
N ALA A 70 -3.61 6.87 6.00
CA ALA A 70 -4.41 7.81 5.24
C ALA A 70 -4.88 8.95 6.13
N GLN A 71 -4.98 10.17 5.59
CA GLN A 71 -5.50 11.34 6.28
C GLN A 71 -6.39 12.12 5.31
N ASP A 72 -7.68 12.30 5.65
CA ASP A 72 -8.69 12.92 4.78
C ASP A 72 -8.74 12.33 3.36
N GLY A 73 -8.45 11.03 3.25
CA GLY A 73 -8.43 10.29 1.99
C GLY A 73 -7.10 10.33 1.21
N ASP A 74 -6.13 11.15 1.62
CA ASP A 74 -4.79 11.16 1.03
C ASP A 74 -3.91 10.05 1.62
N VAL A 75 -3.07 9.40 0.81
CA VAL A 75 -2.00 8.53 1.32
C VAL A 75 -0.95 9.37 2.05
N LEU A 76 -0.63 8.96 3.27
CA LEU A 76 0.51 9.48 4.02
C LEU A 76 1.59 8.40 4.16
N LEU A 77 2.84 8.80 3.93
CA LEU A 77 4.03 8.06 4.36
C LEU A 77 4.75 8.87 5.43
N ALA A 78 5.28 8.20 6.45
CA ALA A 78 6.16 8.81 7.42
C ALA A 78 7.30 7.87 7.82
N GLU A 79 8.42 8.45 8.22
CA GLU A 79 9.56 7.73 8.78
C GLU A 79 9.71 8.04 10.26
N LEU A 80 9.97 7.00 11.03
CA LEU A 80 10.21 7.04 12.46
C LEU A 80 11.62 6.52 12.75
N ASP A 81 12.32 7.06 13.75
CA ASP A 81 13.56 6.46 14.25
C ASP A 81 13.30 5.21 15.11
N GLY A 82 14.36 4.60 15.62
CA GLY A 82 14.29 3.39 16.47
C GLY A 82 13.57 3.62 17.80
N GLU A 83 13.51 4.88 18.25
CA GLU A 83 12.81 5.34 19.44
C GLU A 83 11.36 5.79 19.15
N LEU A 84 10.88 5.62 17.91
CA LEU A 84 9.55 6.02 17.44
C LEU A 84 9.33 7.55 17.44
N ASN A 85 10.38 8.35 17.26
CA ASN A 85 10.21 9.78 16.97
C ASN A 85 9.96 9.98 15.47
N LEU A 86 9.03 10.87 15.14
CA LEU A 86 8.74 11.23 13.74
C LEU A 86 9.91 12.02 13.14
N LEU A 87 10.52 11.47 12.08
CA LEU A 87 11.59 12.12 11.33
C LEU A 87 11.04 12.99 10.21
N TRP A 88 10.13 12.44 9.40
CA TRP A 88 9.43 13.15 8.35
C TRP A 88 8.10 12.51 8.00
N GLN A 89 7.24 13.27 7.32
CA GLN A 89 6.00 12.78 6.71
C GLN A 89 5.75 13.43 5.35
N ARG A 90 5.06 12.72 4.46
CA ARG A 90 4.69 13.15 3.11
C ARG A 90 3.32 12.63 2.73
N LYS A 91 2.53 13.47 2.08
CA LYS A 91 1.36 13.01 1.32
C LYS A 91 1.83 12.57 -0.06
N LEU A 92 1.42 11.38 -0.50
CA LEU A 92 1.73 10.91 -1.84
C LEU A 92 0.56 11.22 -2.79
N PRO A 93 0.81 11.78 -3.98
CA PRO A 93 -0.23 12.09 -4.96
C PRO A 93 -0.64 10.82 -5.72
N ILE A 94 -1.12 9.80 -4.99
CA ILE A 94 -1.43 8.48 -5.55
C ILE A 94 -2.78 8.52 -6.23
N THR A 95 -3.87 8.91 -5.55
CA THR A 95 -5.18 9.03 -6.20
C THR A 95 -6.08 10.13 -5.60
N LEU A 96 -7.38 10.07 -5.94
CA LEU A 96 -8.38 11.11 -5.75
C LEU A 96 -9.22 10.91 -4.47
N ARG A 97 -9.24 9.70 -3.87
CA ARG A 97 -9.98 9.45 -2.62
C ARG A 97 -9.71 8.09 -1.97
N ALA A 98 -9.70 8.08 -0.63
CA ALA A 98 -9.78 6.91 0.25
C ALA A 98 -8.73 5.82 -0.06
N ASP A 99 -7.47 6.21 -0.03
CA ASP A 99 -6.38 5.30 -0.34
C ASP A 99 -6.00 4.40 0.85
N ASN A 100 -5.90 3.11 0.57
CA ASN A 100 -5.39 2.13 1.52
C ASN A 100 -4.13 1.48 0.95
N ILE A 101 -2.95 1.90 1.41
CA ILE A 101 -1.73 1.11 1.22
C ILE A 101 -1.94 -0.21 1.96
N ARG A 102 -1.75 -1.34 1.28
CA ARG A 102 -1.88 -2.69 1.86
C ARG A 102 -0.54 -3.36 2.11
N HIS A 103 0.50 -2.91 1.43
CA HIS A 103 1.83 -3.46 1.57
C HIS A 103 2.89 -2.42 1.27
N LEU A 104 3.97 -2.45 2.04
CA LEU A 104 5.23 -1.80 1.75
C LEU A 104 6.36 -2.85 1.81
N SER A 105 7.36 -2.70 0.94
CA SER A 105 8.60 -3.47 0.95
C SER A 105 9.74 -2.67 0.33
N LEU A 106 10.99 -3.04 0.61
CA LEU A 106 12.13 -2.52 -0.12
C LEU A 106 12.51 -3.47 -1.27
N ASP A 107 12.99 -2.92 -2.38
CA ASP A 107 13.74 -3.69 -3.38
C ASP A 107 15.24 -3.69 -3.06
N SER A 108 16.02 -4.41 -3.87
CA SER A 108 17.47 -4.53 -3.72
C SER A 108 18.24 -3.21 -3.83
N ASP A 109 17.63 -2.17 -4.40
CA ASP A 109 18.23 -0.83 -4.53
C ASP A 109 17.80 0.09 -3.38
N ASN A 110 17.17 -0.46 -2.33
CA ASN A 110 16.54 0.26 -1.22
C ASN A 110 15.44 1.24 -1.67
N MET A 111 14.76 0.97 -2.76
CA MET A 111 13.59 1.75 -3.17
C MET A 111 12.35 1.18 -2.50
N LEU A 112 11.47 2.07 -2.05
CA LEU A 112 10.21 1.67 -1.45
C LEU A 112 9.23 1.24 -2.54
N LEU A 113 8.76 0.01 -2.46
CA LEU A 113 7.63 -0.50 -3.22
C LEU A 113 6.39 -0.42 -2.35
N GLY A 114 5.26 -0.12 -2.98
CA GLY A 114 3.98 -0.20 -2.30
C GLY A 114 2.84 -0.61 -3.21
N THR A 115 1.83 -1.21 -2.61
CA THR A 115 0.55 -1.53 -3.28
C THR A 115 -0.60 -1.10 -2.42
N GLY A 116 -1.72 -0.81 -3.07
CA GLY A 116 -2.96 -0.53 -2.40
C GLY A 116 -4.14 -0.51 -3.34
N PHE A 117 -5.20 0.09 -2.86
CA PHE A 117 -6.34 0.45 -3.68
C PHE A 117 -6.90 1.80 -3.25
N SER A 118 -7.60 2.41 -4.18
CA SER A 118 -8.29 3.68 -3.99
C SER A 118 -9.72 3.61 -4.45
N GLU A 119 -10.50 4.63 -4.13
CA GLU A 119 -11.80 4.85 -4.73
C GLU A 119 -11.73 6.02 -5.72
N ASN A 120 -12.14 5.81 -6.98
CA ASN A 120 -12.25 6.90 -7.95
C ASN A 120 -13.54 7.71 -7.75
N PHE A 121 -13.72 8.79 -8.52
CA PHE A 121 -14.92 9.65 -8.42
C PHE A 121 -16.26 8.94 -8.66
N ASN A 122 -16.24 7.76 -9.29
CA ASN A 122 -17.42 6.96 -9.59
C ASN A 122 -17.61 5.81 -8.58
N ALA A 123 -16.97 5.89 -7.41
CA ALA A 123 -16.97 4.84 -6.39
C ALA A 123 -16.39 3.50 -6.86
N GLN A 124 -15.58 3.50 -7.93
CA GLN A 124 -14.91 2.29 -8.41
C GLN A 124 -13.57 2.15 -7.72
N ILE A 125 -13.32 0.97 -7.18
CA ILE A 125 -12.07 0.70 -6.50
C ILE A 125 -10.97 0.37 -7.50
N VAL A 126 -9.89 1.15 -7.49
CA VAL A 126 -8.76 1.00 -8.41
C VAL A 126 -7.54 0.53 -7.63
N ALA A 127 -7.01 -0.63 -8.00
CA ALA A 127 -5.74 -1.11 -7.48
C ALA A 127 -4.57 -0.29 -8.06
N TYR A 128 -3.58 -0.01 -7.22
CA TYR A 128 -2.35 0.65 -7.65
C TYR A 128 -1.11 -0.01 -7.06
N ALA A 129 0.00 0.13 -7.77
CA ALA A 129 1.35 -0.15 -7.30
C ALA A 129 2.23 1.08 -7.54
N PHE A 130 3.23 1.31 -6.71
CA PHE A 130 4.19 2.39 -6.88
C PHE A 130 5.60 1.99 -6.48
N LYS A 131 6.57 2.77 -6.98
CA LYS A 131 7.96 2.78 -6.54
C LYS A 131 8.37 4.20 -6.16
N TYR A 132 8.94 4.34 -4.97
CA TYR A 132 9.27 5.61 -4.34
C TYR A 132 10.68 5.57 -3.78
N ASP A 133 11.49 6.55 -4.15
CA ASP A 133 12.77 6.83 -3.50
C ASP A 133 12.48 7.62 -2.22
N TYR A 134 12.37 6.92 -1.09
CA TYR A 134 11.99 7.55 0.17
C TYR A 134 13.11 8.41 0.78
N GLN A 135 14.36 8.17 0.39
CA GLN A 135 15.53 8.91 0.87
C GLN A 135 15.61 10.28 0.19
N ASN A 136 15.36 10.33 -1.12
CA ASN A 136 15.35 11.57 -1.90
C ASN A 136 13.94 12.16 -2.10
N HIS A 137 12.93 11.51 -1.53
CA HIS A 137 11.52 11.86 -1.61
C HIS A 137 10.95 11.95 -3.04
N ASN A 138 11.38 11.06 -3.93
CA ASN A 138 11.02 11.09 -5.35
C ASN A 138 10.11 9.92 -5.75
N LEU A 139 8.93 10.20 -6.31
CA LEU A 139 8.06 9.18 -6.88
C LEU A 139 8.56 8.78 -8.27
N LEU A 140 9.13 7.58 -8.37
CA LEU A 140 9.71 7.09 -9.62
C LEU A 140 8.62 6.67 -10.61
N TRP A 141 7.65 5.88 -10.14
CA TRP A 141 6.47 5.57 -10.91
C TRP A 141 5.31 5.16 -10.00
N ILE A 142 4.11 5.34 -10.53
CA ILE A 142 2.85 4.80 -10.01
C ILE A 142 2.04 4.25 -11.17
N ARG A 143 1.41 3.10 -10.95
CA ARG A 143 0.57 2.44 -11.95
C ARG A 143 -0.72 1.97 -11.31
N THR A 144 -1.81 2.42 -11.90
CA THR A 144 -3.13 1.83 -11.69
C THR A 144 -3.33 0.69 -12.68
N LEU A 145 -4.03 -0.36 -12.26
CA LEU A 145 -4.51 -1.36 -13.22
C LEU A 145 -5.59 -0.74 -14.09
N THR A 146 -5.19 -0.29 -15.27
CA THR A 146 -6.10 0.05 -16.37
C THR A 146 -6.01 -1.03 -17.44
N GLY A 147 -7.03 -1.18 -18.28
CA GLY A 147 -6.94 -2.14 -19.39
C GLY A 147 -7.17 -3.60 -19.02
N LEU A 148 -7.81 -3.90 -17.88
CA LEU A 148 -8.29 -5.25 -17.58
C LEU A 148 -9.62 -5.55 -18.29
N PRO A 149 -9.90 -6.81 -18.68
CA PRO A 149 -11.25 -7.20 -19.03
C PRO A 149 -12.19 -6.78 -17.90
N ASN A 150 -13.31 -6.14 -18.23
CA ASN A 150 -14.28 -5.63 -17.26
C ASN A 150 -13.76 -4.49 -16.36
N GLN A 151 -13.19 -3.43 -16.95
CA GLN A 151 -12.66 -2.23 -16.28
C GLN A 151 -13.64 -1.49 -15.34
N ASN A 152 -14.92 -1.82 -15.36
CA ASN A 152 -15.91 -1.25 -14.45
C ASN A 152 -15.93 -1.93 -13.07
N ARG A 153 -14.93 -2.77 -12.77
CA ARG A 153 -14.90 -3.64 -11.59
C ARG A 153 -13.76 -3.27 -10.65
N THR A 154 -13.96 -3.55 -9.37
CA THR A 154 -13.04 -3.31 -8.25
C THR A 154 -11.81 -4.19 -8.33
N HIS A 155 -10.63 -3.62 -8.23
CA HIS A 155 -9.37 -4.36 -8.12
C HIS A 155 -8.69 -4.07 -6.80
N THR A 156 -8.00 -5.04 -6.22
CA THR A 156 -7.25 -4.82 -4.98
C THR A 156 -5.92 -5.55 -5.02
N PHE A 157 -4.83 -4.83 -4.74
CA PHE A 157 -3.52 -5.41 -4.51
C PHE A 157 -3.20 -5.48 -3.03
N TYR A 158 -2.60 -6.59 -2.62
CA TYR A 158 -2.29 -6.86 -1.23
C TYR A 158 -0.80 -7.09 -0.97
N THR A 159 -0.01 -7.43 -1.98
CA THR A 159 1.43 -7.64 -1.81
C THR A 159 2.17 -7.23 -3.08
N ILE A 160 3.36 -6.65 -2.92
CA ILE A 160 4.37 -6.44 -3.96
C ILE A 160 5.72 -6.92 -3.46
N LEU A 161 6.47 -7.61 -4.31
CA LEU A 161 7.80 -8.14 -4.01
C LEU A 161 8.70 -8.01 -5.24
N GLU A 162 10.00 -7.84 -5.02
CA GLU A 162 11.00 -8.05 -6.06
C GLU A 162 11.21 -9.55 -6.28
N LYS A 163 11.18 -10.01 -7.54
CA LYS A 163 11.32 -11.43 -7.89
C LYS A 163 12.70 -11.99 -7.58
N GLU A 164 13.71 -11.19 -7.89
CA GLU A 164 15.13 -11.45 -7.72
C GLU A 164 15.87 -10.11 -7.74
N THR A 165 17.09 -10.04 -7.21
CA THR A 165 17.88 -8.81 -7.17
C THR A 165 17.96 -8.13 -8.54
N GLY A 166 17.47 -6.89 -8.64
CA GLY A 166 17.44 -6.12 -9.88
C GLY A 166 16.36 -6.56 -10.88
N GLY A 167 15.52 -7.52 -10.51
CA GLY A 167 14.46 -8.06 -11.35
C GLY A 167 13.17 -7.24 -11.33
N ASN A 168 12.18 -7.78 -12.04
CA ASN A 168 10.81 -7.28 -12.07
C ASN A 168 10.09 -7.50 -10.73
N TYR A 169 8.93 -6.88 -10.59
CA TYR A 169 8.11 -6.99 -9.39
C TYR A 169 6.94 -7.94 -9.59
N LEU A 170 6.71 -8.79 -8.60
CA LEU A 170 5.51 -9.60 -8.47
C LEU A 170 4.50 -8.88 -7.59
N VAL A 171 3.28 -8.72 -8.09
CA VAL A 171 2.15 -8.16 -7.36
C VAL A 171 1.07 -9.23 -7.24
N THR A 172 0.49 -9.39 -6.05
CA THR A 172 -0.63 -10.30 -5.83
C THR A 172 -1.84 -9.59 -5.25
N GLY A 173 -3.03 -10.10 -5.58
CA GLY A 173 -4.26 -9.42 -5.22
C GLY A 173 -5.52 -10.20 -5.56
N GLN A 174 -6.57 -9.44 -5.86
CA GLN A 174 -7.80 -9.92 -6.49
C GLN A 174 -8.25 -8.98 -7.60
N THR A 175 -8.94 -9.54 -8.59
CA THR A 175 -9.79 -8.80 -9.54
C THR A 175 -11.26 -9.12 -9.24
N GLN A 176 -12.14 -8.13 -9.23
CA GLN A 176 -13.57 -8.38 -9.00
C GLN A 176 -14.23 -9.03 -10.23
N GLN A 177 -15.22 -9.89 -9.92
CA GLN A 177 -16.21 -10.53 -10.79
C GLN A 177 -15.57 -11.17 -12.03
N ASN A 178 -15.53 -12.48 -12.06
CA ASN A 178 -15.34 -13.26 -13.27
C ASN A 178 -16.63 -13.23 -14.11
N ASP A 179 -16.49 -13.34 -15.44
CA ASP A 179 -17.66 -13.49 -16.30
C ASP A 179 -18.34 -14.85 -16.05
N PRO A 180 -19.66 -14.97 -16.30
CA PRO A 180 -20.38 -16.23 -16.10
C PRO A 180 -19.65 -17.43 -16.74
N PRO A 181 -19.55 -18.58 -16.04
CA PRO A 181 -20.30 -18.98 -14.85
C PRO A 181 -19.71 -18.50 -13.52
N GLY A 182 -18.69 -17.65 -13.56
CA GLY A 182 -18.08 -17.08 -12.37
C GLY A 182 -19.05 -16.28 -11.48
N LEU A 183 -18.91 -16.43 -10.16
CA LEU A 183 -19.79 -15.80 -9.16
C LEU A 183 -19.04 -14.89 -8.18
N GLY A 184 -17.77 -14.54 -8.46
CA GLY A 184 -16.93 -13.84 -7.50
C GLY A 184 -15.64 -13.25 -8.07
N CYS A 185 -14.71 -12.92 -7.19
CA CYS A 185 -13.39 -12.37 -7.54
C CYS A 185 -12.41 -13.46 -7.99
N ASP A 186 -11.49 -13.15 -8.89
CA ASP A 186 -10.37 -14.04 -9.19
C ASP A 186 -9.14 -13.56 -8.42
N ALA A 187 -8.35 -14.49 -7.89
CA ALA A 187 -7.04 -14.14 -7.37
C ALA A 187 -6.13 -13.77 -8.54
N VAL A 188 -5.29 -12.75 -8.37
CA VAL A 188 -4.41 -12.28 -9.45
C VAL A 188 -2.95 -12.33 -9.02
N ILE A 189 -2.11 -12.74 -9.98
CA ILE A 189 -0.68 -12.51 -9.97
C ILE A 189 -0.35 -11.63 -11.18
N LEU A 190 0.41 -10.57 -10.95
CA LEU A 190 0.80 -9.58 -11.93
C LEU A 190 2.31 -9.38 -11.85
N GLU A 191 2.97 -9.34 -13.00
CA GLU A 191 4.37 -8.93 -13.10
C GLU A 191 4.45 -7.51 -13.64
N LEU A 192 5.20 -6.66 -12.94
CA LEU A 192 5.49 -5.28 -13.33
C LEU A 192 6.96 -5.14 -13.70
N ASP A 193 7.21 -4.47 -14.81
CA ASP A 193 8.55 -4.03 -15.22
C ASP A 193 9.17 -3.13 -14.15
N ARG A 194 10.43 -3.41 -13.79
CA ARG A 194 11.11 -2.72 -12.69
C ARG A 194 11.15 -1.20 -12.84
N ASN A 195 11.47 -0.75 -14.04
CA ASN A 195 11.85 0.63 -14.30
C ASN A 195 10.63 1.51 -14.58
N SER A 196 9.64 0.94 -15.26
CA SER A 196 8.45 1.68 -15.70
C SER A 196 7.20 1.33 -14.90
N GLY A 197 7.20 0.27 -14.10
CA GLY A 197 5.99 -0.28 -13.48
C GLY A 197 4.98 -0.85 -14.48
N SER A 198 5.29 -0.87 -15.77
CA SER A 198 4.36 -1.36 -16.80
C SER A 198 4.08 -2.84 -16.62
N ARG A 199 2.85 -3.28 -16.90
CA ARG A 199 2.49 -4.70 -16.84
C ARG A 199 3.30 -5.50 -17.87
N ALA A 200 4.13 -6.42 -17.40
CA ALA A 200 4.84 -7.38 -18.23
C ALA A 200 4.01 -8.65 -18.48
N TRP A 201 3.33 -9.14 -17.45
CA TRP A 201 2.54 -10.38 -17.50
C TRP A 201 1.46 -10.37 -16.42
N MET A 202 0.38 -11.13 -16.60
CA MET A 202 -0.68 -11.28 -15.60
C MET A 202 -1.41 -12.61 -15.76
N GLN A 203 -1.80 -13.20 -14.63
CA GLN A 203 -2.66 -14.38 -14.58
C GLN A 203 -3.73 -14.21 -13.50
N ASN A 204 -4.97 -14.52 -13.88
CA ASN A 204 -6.08 -14.67 -12.95
C ASN A 204 -6.29 -16.16 -12.64
N TYR A 205 -6.68 -16.44 -11.41
CA TYR A 205 -6.99 -17.77 -10.91
C TYR A 205 -8.44 -17.78 -10.45
N ASN A 206 -9.27 -18.46 -11.23
CA ASN A 206 -10.66 -18.72 -10.91
C ASN A 206 -10.77 -20.15 -10.39
N LEU A 207 -11.12 -20.29 -9.11
CA LEU A 207 -11.30 -21.58 -8.44
C LEU A 207 -12.78 -21.89 -8.15
N GLY A 208 -13.68 -21.18 -8.83
CA GLY A 208 -15.13 -21.40 -8.82
C GLY A 208 -15.94 -20.40 -8.01
N SER A 209 -15.32 -19.42 -7.35
CA SER A 209 -16.01 -18.41 -6.52
C SER A 209 -15.22 -17.09 -6.43
N CYS A 210 -14.87 -16.63 -5.21
CA CYS A 210 -14.17 -15.39 -4.92
C CYS A 210 -12.83 -15.69 -4.21
N GLU A 211 -11.77 -15.70 -5.01
CA GLU A 211 -10.40 -16.00 -4.61
C GLU A 211 -9.57 -14.75 -4.40
N THR A 212 -8.68 -14.77 -3.40
CA THR A 212 -7.78 -13.65 -3.11
C THR A 212 -6.39 -14.14 -2.70
N PHE A 213 -5.35 -13.43 -3.12
CA PHE A 213 -3.99 -13.59 -2.60
C PHE A 213 -3.64 -12.38 -1.72
N GLN A 214 -3.81 -12.55 -0.40
CA GLN A 214 -3.68 -11.48 0.60
C GLN A 214 -2.26 -11.28 1.10
N LYS A 215 -1.49 -12.35 1.25
CA LYS A 215 -0.06 -12.25 1.58
C LYS A 215 0.70 -13.24 0.74
N THR A 216 1.77 -12.77 0.10
CA THR A 216 2.63 -13.60 -0.72
C THR A 216 4.07 -13.47 -0.26
N ILE A 217 4.83 -14.55 -0.38
CA ILE A 217 6.29 -14.56 -0.24
C ILE A 217 6.90 -15.35 -1.40
N LEU A 218 8.16 -15.03 -1.70
CA LEU A 218 8.98 -15.77 -2.65
C LEU A 218 10.03 -16.56 -1.86
N LEU A 219 10.14 -17.85 -2.15
CA LEU A 219 11.16 -18.71 -1.56
C LEU A 219 11.60 -19.75 -2.59
N ASN A 220 12.89 -19.84 -2.87
CA ASN A 220 13.48 -20.80 -3.82
C ASN A 220 12.75 -20.83 -5.17
N ASN A 221 12.55 -19.65 -5.77
CA ASN A 221 11.85 -19.48 -7.05
C ASN A 221 10.39 -19.99 -7.06
N SER A 222 9.79 -20.16 -5.89
CA SER A 222 8.40 -20.58 -5.70
C SER A 222 7.58 -19.48 -5.03
N ILE A 223 6.32 -19.40 -5.42
CA ILE A 223 5.36 -18.42 -4.89
C ILE A 223 4.51 -19.12 -3.83
N TYR A 224 4.56 -18.62 -2.59
CA TYR A 224 3.69 -19.07 -1.52
C TYR A 224 2.73 -17.94 -1.18
N SER A 225 1.43 -18.21 -1.23
CA SER A 225 0.41 -17.22 -0.93
C SER A 225 -0.61 -17.74 0.06
N THR A 226 -1.08 -16.85 0.91
CA THR A 226 -2.27 -17.04 1.73
C THR A 226 -3.34 -16.06 1.28
N GLY A 227 -4.59 -16.41 1.55
CA GLY A 227 -5.71 -15.52 1.29
C GLY A 227 -7.02 -16.24 1.46
N ARG A 228 -8.04 -15.76 0.76
CA ARG A 228 -9.39 -16.29 0.89
C ARG A 228 -9.72 -17.20 -0.28
N TYR A 229 -10.36 -18.32 0.07
CA TYR A 229 -11.10 -19.15 -0.86
C TYR A 229 -12.46 -19.48 -0.26
N ASN A 230 -13.55 -19.04 -0.91
CA ASN A 230 -14.92 -19.22 -0.42
C ASN A 230 -15.77 -20.05 -1.39
N PHE A 231 -16.94 -20.53 -0.92
CA PHE A 231 -17.96 -21.08 -1.81
C PHE A 231 -18.68 -19.96 -2.56
N ALA A 232 -19.19 -20.28 -3.75
CA ALA A 232 -20.05 -19.38 -4.53
C ALA A 232 -21.19 -18.83 -3.67
N GLY A 233 -21.34 -17.50 -3.65
CA GLY A 233 -22.36 -16.82 -2.84
C GLY A 233 -22.08 -16.76 -1.34
N GLY A 234 -20.91 -17.24 -0.87
CA GLY A 234 -20.46 -17.08 0.51
C GLY A 234 -19.93 -15.67 0.74
N GLY A 235 -20.36 -15.02 1.83
CA GLY A 235 -19.82 -13.73 2.26
C GLY A 235 -18.33 -13.79 2.62
N THR A 236 -17.78 -12.66 3.07
CA THR A 236 -16.38 -12.55 3.52
C THR A 236 -16.06 -13.42 4.75
N ASP A 237 -17.08 -13.93 5.43
CA ASP A 237 -17.07 -14.71 6.66
C ASP A 237 -17.02 -16.23 6.44
N LYS A 238 -17.09 -16.71 5.19
CA LYS A 238 -17.16 -18.15 4.87
C LYS A 238 -15.93 -18.63 4.11
N MET A 239 -15.06 -19.37 4.78
CA MET A 239 -13.96 -20.10 4.14
C MET A 239 -14.45 -21.47 3.67
N ARG A 240 -13.88 -21.98 2.57
CA ARG A 240 -14.08 -23.39 2.18
C ARG A 240 -13.37 -24.29 3.20
N ALA A 241 -14.13 -25.18 3.84
CA ALA A 241 -13.60 -26.26 4.67
C ALA A 241 -13.31 -27.49 3.82
#